data_AF-A0AAJ1IE36-F1
#
_entry.id   AF-A0AAJ1IE36-F1
#
_cell.length_a   1.000
_cell.length_b   1.000
_cell.length_c   1.000
_cell.angle_alpha   90.00
_cell.angle_beta   90.00
_cell.angle_gamma   90.00
#
_symmetry.space_group_name_H-M   'P 1'
#
loop_
_entity.id
_entity.type
_entity.pdbx_description
1 polymer ?
#
loop_
_entity_poly.entity_id
_entity_poly.type
_entity_poly.pdbx_seq_one_letter_code
_entity_poly.pdbx_strand_id
1 'polypeptide(L)'
;MGEASMELGERELEKIGKYVQNHLEEWNRNTILSFQSSRDIELIERTVRLEEGLKSSIDLMRQGFDMMDKRFEQVDKRFEQVDKRFEQVDKRFEDMQHNMDKRFEEVNRRFNVLQWAIGIGFTTVTALMAVFKFL
;
A
#
# COMPACT_ATOMS: atom_id res chain seq x y z
N MET A 1 -17.51 20.90 82.10
CA MET A 1 -18.77 20.95 81.33
C MET A 1 -18.94 19.58 80.74
N GLY A 2 -19.82 18.76 81.32
CA GLY A 2 -19.99 17.36 80.96
C GLY A 2 -20.94 17.21 79.78
N GLU A 3 -20.53 16.48 78.75
CA GLU A 3 -21.39 16.06 77.65
C GLU A 3 -22.52 15.17 78.22
N ALA A 4 -23.77 15.54 77.94
CA ALA A 4 -24.91 14.71 78.23
C ALA A 4 -24.93 13.56 77.21
N SER A 5 -24.47 12.38 77.61
CA SER A 5 -24.70 11.14 76.88
C SER A 5 -26.21 10.85 76.94
N MET A 6 -26.93 11.20 75.88
CA MET A 6 -28.36 10.92 75.75
C MET A 6 -28.52 9.43 75.46
N GLU A 7 -28.77 8.63 76.50
CA GLU A 7 -29.10 7.22 76.34
C GLU A 7 -30.53 7.09 75.79
N LEU A 8 -30.64 6.84 74.49
CA LEU A 8 -31.92 6.63 73.81
C LEU A 8 -32.60 5.39 74.38
N GLY A 9 -33.79 5.58 74.97
CA GLY A 9 -34.60 4.46 75.47
C GLY A 9 -35.23 3.65 74.33
N GLU A 10 -35.58 2.38 74.59
CA GLU A 10 -36.16 1.47 73.57
C GLU A 10 -37.39 2.05 72.84
N ARG A 11 -38.23 2.84 73.53
CA ARG A 11 -39.40 3.49 72.92
C ARG A 11 -39.03 4.55 71.90
N GLU A 12 -37.90 5.21 72.07
CA GLU A 12 -37.40 6.20 71.11
C GLU A 12 -36.84 5.50 69.88
N LEU A 13 -36.12 4.39 70.07
CA LEU A 13 -35.65 3.53 68.98
C LEU A 13 -36.82 2.96 68.16
N GLU A 14 -37.93 2.57 68.80
CA GLU A 14 -39.11 2.07 68.10
C GLU A 14 -39.80 3.16 67.25
N LYS A 15 -39.89 4.39 67.78
CA LYS A 15 -40.42 5.54 67.02
C LYS A 15 -39.53 5.90 65.84
N ILE A 16 -38.21 5.88 66.03
CA ILE A 16 -37.24 6.12 64.96
C ILE A 16 -37.35 4.99 63.92
N GLY A 17 -37.47 3.74 64.35
CA GLY A 17 -37.66 2.58 63.47
C GLY A 17 -38.88 2.72 62.57
N LYS A 18 -40.05 3.06 63.13
CA LYS A 18 -41.27 3.32 62.35
C LYS A 18 -41.12 4.52 61.41
N TYR A 19 -40.50 5.60 61.87
CA TYR A 19 -40.28 6.79 61.05
C TYR A 19 -39.38 6.49 59.85
N VAL A 20 -38.27 5.79 60.08
CA VAL A 20 -37.33 5.34 59.04
C VAL A 20 -38.03 4.39 58.08
N GLN A 21 -38.79 3.41 58.57
CA GLN A 21 -39.48 2.43 57.74
C GLN A 21 -40.52 3.07 56.81
N ASN A 22 -41.22 4.10 57.28
CA ASN A 22 -42.19 4.85 56.48
C ASN A 22 -41.55 5.76 55.42
N HIS A 23 -40.33 6.25 55.65
CA HIS A 23 -39.62 7.14 54.72
C HIS A 23 -38.54 6.43 53.88
N LEU A 24 -38.28 5.14 54.16
CA LEU A 24 -37.22 4.36 53.53
C LEU A 24 -37.40 4.29 52.00
N GLU A 25 -38.62 4.07 51.53
CA GLU A 25 -38.89 4.00 50.10
C GLU A 25 -38.67 5.32 49.36
N GLU A 26 -39.01 6.44 50.00
CA GLU A 26 -38.81 7.77 49.42
C GLU A 26 -37.34 8.13 49.36
N TRP A 27 -36.60 7.85 50.44
CA TRP A 27 -35.15 7.99 50.44
C TRP A 27 -34.50 7.09 49.40
N ASN A 28 -34.94 5.84 49.28
CA ASN A 28 -34.41 4.91 48.29
C ASN A 28 -34.72 5.38 46.86
N ARG A 29 -35.92 5.90 46.57
CA ARG A 29 -36.25 6.47 45.26
C ARG A 29 -35.36 7.66 44.89
N ASN A 30 -35.12 8.60 45.82
CA ASN A 30 -34.26 9.76 45.58
C ASN A 30 -32.77 9.38 45.45
N THR A 31 -32.31 8.40 46.23
CA THR A 31 -30.94 7.89 46.14
C THR A 31 -30.71 7.10 44.85
N ILE A 32 -31.69 6.32 44.37
CA ILE A 32 -31.58 5.55 43.12
C ILE A 32 -31.61 6.49 41.89
N LEU A 33 -32.51 7.48 41.86
CA LEU A 33 -32.63 8.42 40.74
C LEU A 33 -31.38 9.30 40.58
N SER A 34 -30.80 9.75 41.69
CA SER A 34 -29.55 10.52 41.66
C SER A 34 -28.35 9.66 41.23
N PHE A 35 -28.27 8.41 41.71
CA PHE A 35 -27.19 7.48 41.35
C PHE A 35 -27.30 6.93 39.92
N GLN A 36 -28.52 6.75 39.38
CA GLN A 36 -28.72 6.43 37.96
C GLN A 36 -28.33 7.61 37.07
N SER A 37 -28.79 8.82 37.38
CA SER A 37 -28.45 10.03 36.61
C SER A 37 -26.94 10.27 36.55
N SER A 38 -26.21 10.07 37.66
CA SER A 38 -24.76 10.17 37.67
C SER A 38 -24.07 9.08 36.83
N ARG A 39 -24.56 7.83 36.83
CA ARG A 39 -24.02 6.76 35.97
C ARG A 39 -24.31 7.01 34.49
N ASP A 40 -25.48 7.52 34.15
CA ASP A 40 -25.86 7.80 32.76
C ASP A 40 -25.00 8.95 32.18
N ILE A 41 -24.68 9.96 32.99
CA ILE A 41 -23.76 11.05 32.60
C ILE A 41 -22.35 10.52 32.31
N GLU A 42 -21.82 9.63 33.16
CA GLU A 42 -20.50 9.01 32.95
C GLU A 42 -20.44 8.17 31.66
N LEU A 43 -21.51 7.41 31.38
CA LEU A 43 -21.61 6.60 30.16
C LEU A 43 -21.68 7.46 28.90
N ILE A 44 -22.43 8.58 28.94
CA ILE A 44 -22.48 9.54 27.83
C ILE A 44 -21.11 10.15 27.60
N GLU A 45 -20.42 10.58 28.65
CA GLU A 45 -19.08 11.16 28.53
C GLU A 45 -18.08 10.16 27.92
N ARG A 46 -18.12 8.90 28.38
CA ARG A 46 -17.29 7.83 27.80
C ARG A 46 -17.64 7.55 26.35
N THR A 47 -18.92 7.60 25.98
CA THR A 47 -19.39 7.40 24.60
C THR A 47 -18.90 8.53 23.69
N VAL A 48 -19.02 9.78 24.11
CA VAL A 48 -18.51 10.94 23.38
C VAL A 48 -17.00 10.83 23.17
N ARG A 49 -16.24 10.50 24.22
CA ARG A 49 -14.78 10.27 24.10
C ARG A 49 -14.43 9.14 23.13
N LEU A 50 -15.22 8.06 23.11
CA LEU A 50 -15.04 6.96 22.15
C LEU A 50 -15.35 7.40 20.72
N GLU A 51 -16.41 8.17 20.50
CA GLU A 51 -16.78 8.69 19.18
C GLU A 51 -15.72 9.66 18.64
N GLU A 52 -15.19 10.55 19.49
CA GLU A 52 -14.08 11.43 19.14
C GLU A 52 -12.82 10.64 18.77
N GLY A 53 -12.49 9.61 19.55
CA GLY A 53 -11.36 8.72 19.27
C GLY A 53 -11.53 7.96 17.95
N LEU A 54 -12.72 7.44 17.67
CA LEU A 54 -13.06 6.77 16.42
C LEU A 54 -12.96 7.73 15.23
N LYS A 55 -13.48 8.95 15.36
CA LYS A 55 -13.40 9.97 14.32
C LYS A 55 -11.96 10.34 14.02
N SER A 56 -11.14 10.56 15.05
CA SER A 56 -9.71 10.81 14.89
C SER A 56 -9.00 9.65 14.20
N SER A 57 -9.32 8.41 14.55
CA SER A 57 -8.77 7.22 13.89
C SER A 57 -9.16 7.14 12.41
N ILE A 58 -10.42 7.44 12.08
CA ILE A 58 -10.89 7.50 10.68
C ILE A 58 -10.16 8.59 9.89
N ASP A 59 -9.95 9.76 10.48
CA ASP A 59 -9.24 10.86 9.83
C ASP A 59 -7.77 10.50 9.55
N LEU A 60 -7.10 9.83 10.49
CA LEU A 60 -5.76 9.30 10.29
C LEU A 60 -5.72 8.23 9.19
N MET A 61 -6.70 7.32 9.16
CA MET A 61 -6.81 6.33 8.09
C MET A 61 -7.00 6.99 6.72
N ARG A 62 -7.87 8.00 6.62
CA ARG A 62 -8.08 8.77 5.38
C ARG A 62 -6.79 9.43 4.90
N GLN A 63 -6.06 10.09 5.79
CA GLN A 63 -4.75 10.67 5.46
C GLN A 63 -3.73 9.62 5.00
N GLY A 64 -3.76 8.43 5.62
CA GLY A 64 -2.96 7.28 5.20
C GLY A 64 -3.28 6.83 3.79
N PHE A 65 -4.58 6.72 3.45
CA PHE A 65 -5.03 6.39 2.08
C PHE A 65 -4.64 7.47 1.07
N ASP A 66 -4.83 8.76 1.38
CA ASP A 66 -4.42 9.86 0.49
C ASP A 66 -2.91 9.85 0.21
N MET A 67 -2.10 9.51 1.22
CA MET A 67 -0.65 9.36 1.04
C MET A 67 -0.32 8.14 0.18
N MET A 68 -1.07 7.05 0.34
CA MET A 68 -0.91 5.83 -0.43
C MET A 68 -1.25 6.08 -1.91
N ASP A 69 -2.33 6.78 -2.21
CA ASP A 69 -2.73 7.16 -3.56
C ASP A 69 -1.65 8.01 -4.25
N LYS A 70 -1.11 9.02 -3.56
CA LYS A 70 0.02 9.83 -4.08
C LYS A 70 1.26 8.99 -4.38
N ARG A 71 1.52 7.95 -3.59
CA ARG A 71 2.65 7.03 -3.84
C ARG A 71 2.37 6.13 -5.05
N PHE A 72 1.14 5.68 -5.23
CA PHE A 72 0.74 4.92 -6.41
C PHE A 72 0.85 5.75 -7.68
N GLU A 73 0.39 7.01 -7.68
CA GLU A 73 0.58 7.91 -8.83
C GLU A 73 2.07 8.10 -9.19
N GLN A 74 2.96 8.15 -8.20
CA GLN A 74 4.40 8.22 -8.45
C GLN A 74 4.95 6.92 -9.04
N VAL A 75 4.41 5.77 -8.61
CA VAL A 75 4.77 4.47 -9.17
C VAL A 75 4.33 4.37 -10.62
N ASP A 76 3.10 4.79 -10.95
CA ASP A 76 2.58 4.80 -12.32
C ASP A 76 3.45 5.65 -13.25
N LYS A 77 3.82 6.87 -12.81
CA LYS A 77 4.75 7.74 -13.57
C LYS A 77 6.12 7.09 -13.81
N ARG A 78 6.61 6.28 -12.86
CA ARG A 78 7.87 5.54 -13.04
C ARG A 78 7.71 4.39 -14.03
N PHE A 79 6.57 3.71 -14.03
CA PHE A 79 6.28 2.67 -15.03
C PHE A 79 6.19 3.27 -16.43
N GLU A 80 5.50 4.40 -16.61
CA GLU A 80 5.47 5.09 -17.91
C GLU A 80 6.87 5.47 -18.42
N GLN A 81 7.78 5.88 -17.52
CA GLN A 81 9.17 6.16 -17.88
C GLN A 81 9.94 4.89 -18.27
N VAL A 82 9.67 3.77 -17.61
CA VAL A 82 10.26 2.46 -17.94
C VAL A 82 9.78 2.02 -19.32
N ASP A 83 8.50 2.12 -19.61
CA ASP A 83 7.93 1.76 -20.92
C ASP A 83 8.59 2.56 -22.05
N LYS A 84 8.71 3.88 -21.89
CA LYS A 84 9.42 4.73 -22.87
C LYS A 84 10.88 4.32 -23.07
N ARG A 85 11.56 3.84 -22.04
CA ARG A 85 12.94 3.34 -22.16
C ARG A 85 12.99 2.01 -22.90
N PHE A 86 12.03 1.13 -22.68
CA PHE A 86 11.93 -0.13 -23.43
C PHE A 86 11.65 0.13 -24.91
N GLU A 87 10.72 1.02 -25.25
CA GLU A 87 10.48 1.42 -26.65
C GLU A 87 11.76 1.97 -27.34
N GLN A 88 12.57 2.74 -26.62
CA GLN A 88 13.87 3.21 -27.15
C GLN A 88 14.88 2.08 -27.33
N VAL A 89 14.88 1.10 -26.43
CA VAL A 89 15.74 -0.08 -26.55
C VAL A 89 15.32 -0.91 -27.76
N ASP A 90 14.02 -1.15 -27.94
CA ASP A 90 13.49 -1.90 -29.08
C ASP A 90 13.87 -1.25 -30.41
N LYS A 91 13.69 0.07 -30.54
CA LYS A 91 14.14 0.82 -31.73
C LYS A 91 15.63 0.66 -32.01
N ARG A 92 16.48 0.73 -30.96
CA ARG A 92 17.92 0.53 -31.13
C ARG A 92 18.27 -0.89 -31.56
N PHE A 93 17.52 -1.90 -31.10
CA PHE A 93 17.69 -3.27 -31.53
C PHE A 93 17.28 -3.46 -32.99
N GLU A 94 16.14 -2.89 -33.41
CA GLU A 94 15.70 -2.89 -34.81
C GLU A 94 16.75 -2.22 -35.72
N ASP A 95 17.24 -1.04 -35.34
CA ASP A 95 18.30 -0.34 -36.08
C ASP A 95 19.59 -1.16 -36.18
N MET A 96 19.96 -1.86 -35.10
CA MET A 96 21.14 -2.72 -35.08
C MET A 96 20.96 -3.93 -36.01
N GLN A 97 19.79 -4.59 -35.97
CA GLN A 97 19.47 -5.70 -36.86
C GLN A 97 19.52 -5.26 -38.32
N HIS A 98 18.88 -4.15 -38.66
CA HIS A 98 18.90 -3.60 -40.02
C HIS A 98 20.32 -3.28 -40.53
N ASN A 99 21.17 -2.72 -39.66
CA ASN A 99 22.57 -2.46 -40.00
C ASN A 99 23.35 -3.77 -40.20
N MET A 100 23.13 -4.77 -39.34
CA MET A 100 23.74 -6.10 -39.48
C MET A 100 23.34 -6.76 -40.80
N ASP A 101 22.06 -6.74 -41.15
CA ASP A 101 21.56 -7.30 -42.40
C ASP A 101 22.20 -6.64 -43.62
N LYS A 102 22.25 -5.30 -43.65
CA LYS A 102 22.94 -4.55 -44.72
C LYS A 102 24.42 -4.93 -44.85
N ARG A 103 25.13 -5.02 -43.72
CA ARG A 103 26.55 -5.40 -43.73
C ARG A 103 26.73 -6.85 -44.19
N PHE A 104 25.82 -7.74 -43.82
CA PHE A 104 25.85 -9.13 -44.25
C PHE A 104 25.59 -9.27 -45.76
N GLU A 105 24.63 -8.53 -46.31
CA GLU A 105 24.41 -8.43 -47.75
C GLU A 105 25.64 -7.92 -48.51
N GLU A 106 26.31 -6.90 -47.97
CA GLU A 106 27.54 -6.36 -48.55
C GLU A 106 28.67 -7.41 -48.53
N VAL A 107 28.84 -8.12 -47.42
CA VAL A 107 29.82 -9.21 -47.30
C VAL A 107 29.51 -10.32 -48.31
N ASN A 108 28.25 -10.73 -48.45
CA ASN A 108 27.84 -11.74 -49.43
C ASN A 108 28.15 -11.29 -50.86
N ARG A 109 27.92 -10.02 -51.19
CA ARG A 109 28.28 -9.48 -52.52
C ARG A 109 29.78 -9.57 -52.77
N ARG A 110 30.60 -9.16 -51.81
CA ARG A 110 32.08 -9.24 -51.92
C ARG A 110 32.55 -10.69 -52.04
N PHE A 111 31.94 -11.59 -51.26
CA PHE A 111 32.24 -13.01 -51.31
C PHE A 111 31.92 -13.62 -52.68
N ASN A 112 30.76 -13.30 -53.27
CA ASN A 112 30.39 -13.75 -54.61
C ASN A 112 31.39 -13.28 -55.68
N VAL A 113 31.84 -12.02 -55.61
CA VAL A 113 32.87 -11.49 -56.53
C VAL A 113 34.19 -12.25 -56.37
N LEU A 114 34.62 -12.51 -55.13
CA LEU A 114 35.83 -13.27 -54.86
C LEU A 114 35.71 -14.72 -55.36
N GLN A 115 34.57 -15.38 -55.15
CA GLN A 115 34.34 -16.73 -55.66
C GLN A 115 34.40 -16.78 -57.18
N TRP A 116 33.81 -15.81 -57.88
CA TRP A 116 33.89 -15.72 -59.33
C TRP A 116 35.33 -15.49 -59.83
N ALA A 117 36.07 -14.59 -59.17
CA ALA A 117 37.48 -14.33 -59.50
C ALA A 117 38.37 -15.57 -59.29
N ILE A 118 38.19 -16.29 -58.19
CA ILE A 118 38.90 -17.55 -57.92
C ILE A 118 38.52 -18.61 -58.96
N GLY A 119 37.24 -18.72 -59.31
CA GLY A 119 36.75 -19.63 -60.35
C GLY A 119 37.44 -19.38 -61.69
N ILE A 120 37.52 -18.11 -62.12
CA ILE A 120 38.25 -17.74 -63.33
C ILE A 120 39.72 -18.10 -63.22
N GLY A 121 40.39 -17.70 -62.14
CA GLY A 121 41.82 -18.01 -61.93
C GLY A 121 42.11 -19.51 -61.96
N PHE A 122 41.24 -20.33 -61.38
CA PHE A 122 41.37 -21.78 -61.42
C PHE A 122 41.19 -22.34 -62.84
N THR A 123 40.20 -21.85 -63.59
CA THR A 123 39.98 -22.29 -64.98
C THR A 123 41.13 -21.91 -65.91
N THR A 124 41.72 -20.72 -65.77
CA THR A 124 42.85 -20.28 -66.59
C THR A 124 44.10 -21.12 -66.30
N VAL A 125 44.39 -21.38 -65.03
CA VAL A 125 45.51 -22.25 -64.62
C VAL A 125 45.32 -23.68 -65.14
N THR A 126 44.11 -24.22 -65.06
CA THR A 126 43.79 -25.56 -65.58
C THR A 126 43.96 -25.64 -67.10
N ALA A 127 43.49 -24.62 -67.83
CA ALA A 127 43.63 -24.53 -69.28
C ALA A 127 45.10 -24.44 -69.70
N LEU A 128 45.91 -23.62 -69.03
CA LEU A 128 47.35 -23.51 -69.28
C LEU A 128 48.07 -24.86 -69.07
N MET A 129 47.78 -25.55 -67.96
CA MET A 129 48.35 -26.88 -67.70
C MET A 129 47.97 -27.90 -68.79
N ALA A 130 46.74 -27.86 -69.31
CA ALA A 130 46.33 -28.74 -70.39
C ALA A 130 47.13 -28.46 -71.67
N VAL A 131 47.29 -27.20 -72.07
CA VAL A 131 48.06 -26.82 -73.26
C VAL A 131 49.52 -27.25 -73.13
N PHE A 132 50.17 -27.01 -71.99
CA PHE A 132 51.57 -27.43 -71.75
C PHE A 132 51.78 -28.94 -71.81
N LYS A 133 50.74 -29.76 -71.56
CA LYS A 133 50.84 -31.21 -71.65
C LYS A 133 50.80 -31.72 -73.10
N PHE A 134 50.24 -30.95 -74.03
CA PHE A 134 50.12 -31.30 -75.46
C PHE A 134 51.21 -30.65 -76.34
N LEU A 135 52.04 -29.78 -75.77
CA LEU A 135 53.20 -29.15 -76.41
C LEU A 135 54.47 -29.95 -76.11
#